data_AF-A0A920NZV6-F1
#
_entry.id   AF-A0A920NZV6-F1
#
_cell.length_a   1.000
_cell.length_b   1.000
_cell.length_c   1.000
_cell.angle_alpha   90.00
_cell.angle_beta   90.00
_cell.angle_gamma   90.00
#
_symmetry.space_group_name_H-M   'P 1'
#
loop_
_entity.id
_entity.type
_entity.pdbx_description
1 polymer ?
#
loop_
_entity_poly.entity_id
_entity_poly.type
_entity_poly.pdbx_seq_one_letter_code
_entity_poly.pdbx_strand_id
1 'polypeptide(L)'
;MESHGLKKKALKSIDETNFYPNKGKERLRSMIELRPDWCVSRQRVWGVPIPVFMSKKSNEVLVDDEVTENIAKYLRKRGPDCWFEGDAQRFLGEKYKIEDYEKMTDFVEVWFDRVLRMPMFLKKEKI
;
A
#
# COMPACT_ATOMS: atom_id res chain seq x y z
N MET A 1 -7.08 -2.01 -12.91
CA MET A 1 -7.69 -3.20 -12.26
C MET A 1 -7.76 -4.40 -13.20
N GLU A 2 -7.48 -4.22 -14.50
CA GLU A 2 -7.43 -5.33 -15.46
C GLU A 2 -6.07 -6.03 -15.47
N SER A 3 -4.99 -5.29 -15.20
CA SER A 3 -3.67 -5.88 -15.02
C SER A 3 -3.70 -6.84 -13.82
N HIS A 4 -3.16 -8.05 -14.01
CA HIS A 4 -3.04 -9.11 -13.01
C HIS A 4 -4.34 -9.79 -12.57
N GLY A 5 -5.45 -9.61 -13.29
CA GLY A 5 -6.67 -10.42 -13.11
C GLY A 5 -7.41 -10.19 -11.77
N LEU A 6 -7.09 -9.11 -11.05
CA LEU A 6 -7.67 -8.80 -9.74
C LEU A 6 -9.18 -8.60 -9.81
N LYS A 7 -9.69 -7.92 -10.85
CA LYS A 7 -11.12 -7.74 -11.09
C LYS A 7 -11.85 -9.09 -11.19
N LYS A 8 -11.32 -10.02 -11.99
CA LYS A 8 -11.90 -11.36 -12.19
C LYS A 8 -11.95 -12.14 -10.87
N LYS A 9 -10.87 -12.08 -10.07
CA LYS A 9 -10.82 -12.72 -8.75
C LYS A 9 -11.87 -12.13 -7.81
N ALA A 10 -12.00 -10.80 -7.76
CA ALA A 10 -12.98 -10.13 -6.93
C ALA A 10 -14.43 -10.50 -7.31
N LEU A 11 -14.77 -10.50 -8.60
CA LEU A 11 -16.10 -10.88 -9.09
C LEU A 11 -16.44 -12.32 -8.74
N LYS A 12 -15.50 -13.25 -8.90
CA LYS A 12 -15.67 -14.65 -8.49
C LYS A 12 -15.95 -14.77 -6.99
N SER A 13 -15.18 -14.07 -6.15
CA SER A 13 -15.41 -14.10 -4.69
C SER A 13 -16.75 -13.48 -4.28
N ILE A 14 -17.22 -12.45 -4.99
CA ILE A 14 -18.57 -11.90 -4.78
C ILE A 14 -19.63 -12.94 -5.14
N ASP A 15 -19.44 -13.69 -6.22
CA ASP A 15 -20.37 -14.74 -6.65
C ASP A 15 -20.46 -15.91 -5.66
N GLU A 16 -19.35 -16.26 -5.02
CA GLU A 16 -19.27 -17.33 -4.01
C GLU A 16 -19.77 -16.89 -2.62
N THR A 17 -19.96 -15.59 -2.40
CA THR A 17 -20.40 -15.04 -1.11
C THR A 17 -21.93 -14.96 -1.05
N ASN A 18 -22.50 -15.33 0.10
CA ASN A 18 -23.92 -15.19 0.40
C ASN A 18 -24.23 -13.76 0.87
N PHE A 19 -25.25 -13.13 0.30
CA PHE A 19 -25.66 -11.76 0.64
C PHE A 19 -27.09 -11.74 1.16
N TYR A 20 -27.32 -10.94 2.18
CA TYR A 20 -28.65 -10.72 2.74
C TYR A 20 -28.87 -9.20 2.90
N PRO A 21 -29.74 -8.57 2.08
CA PRO A 21 -30.52 -9.13 0.98
C PRO A 21 -29.70 -9.37 -0.31
N ASN A 22 -30.20 -10.26 -1.19
CA ASN A 22 -29.56 -10.60 -2.47
C ASN A 22 -29.26 -9.38 -3.35
N LYS A 23 -30.12 -8.35 -3.34
CA LYS A 23 -29.92 -7.10 -4.08
C LYS A 23 -28.58 -6.41 -3.77
N GLY A 24 -28.03 -6.62 -2.57
CA GLY A 24 -26.70 -6.12 -2.19
C GLY A 24 -25.58 -6.71 -3.06
N LYS A 25 -25.70 -7.98 -3.44
CA LYS A 25 -24.74 -8.68 -4.30
C LYS A 25 -24.67 -8.05 -5.69
N GLU A 26 -25.83 -7.87 -6.32
CA GLU A 26 -25.94 -7.29 -7.67
C GLU A 26 -25.36 -5.88 -7.71
N ARG A 27 -25.66 -5.06 -6.70
CA ARG A 27 -25.12 -3.71 -6.56
C ARG A 27 -23.60 -3.71 -6.39
N LEU A 28 -23.05 -4.56 -5.54
CA LEU A 28 -21.59 -4.63 -5.34
C LEU A 28 -20.89 -5.12 -6.59
N ARG A 29 -21.44 -6.16 -7.24
CA ARG A 29 -20.90 -6.73 -8.46
C ARG A 29 -20.79 -5.69 -9.57
N SER A 30 -21.88 -4.99 -9.88
CA SER A 30 -21.89 -3.97 -10.94
C SER A 30 -20.93 -2.82 -10.66
N MET A 31 -20.78 -2.42 -9.38
CA MET A 31 -19.79 -1.41 -8.98
C MET A 31 -18.35 -1.86 -9.24
N ILE A 32 -18.03 -3.16 -9.16
CA ILE A 32 -16.67 -3.69 -9.38
C ILE A 32 -16.38 -3.94 -10.87
N GLU A 33 -17.37 -4.36 -11.65
CA GLU A 33 -17.23 -4.58 -13.09
C GLU A 33 -16.73 -3.33 -13.81
N LEU A 34 -17.32 -2.18 -13.47
CA LEU A 34 -17.02 -0.88 -14.09
C LEU A 34 -15.95 -0.08 -13.34
N ARG A 35 -15.34 -0.63 -12.28
CA ARG A 35 -14.40 0.13 -11.45
C ARG A 35 -13.07 0.37 -12.18
N PRO A 36 -12.61 1.64 -12.29
CA PRO A 36 -11.28 1.96 -12.81
C PRO A 36 -10.18 1.67 -11.78
N ASP A 37 -8.94 2.01 -12.12
CA ASP A 37 -7.82 1.93 -11.18
C ASP A 37 -8.02 2.76 -9.92
N TRP A 38 -7.53 2.21 -8.80
CA TRP A 38 -7.61 2.86 -7.51
C TRP A 38 -6.33 3.65 -7.23
N CYS A 39 -6.43 4.98 -7.26
CA CYS A 39 -5.37 5.82 -6.74
C CYS A 39 -5.32 5.70 -5.21
N VAL A 40 -4.25 5.10 -4.70
CA VAL A 40 -4.02 4.87 -3.25
C VAL A 40 -3.12 5.91 -2.59
N SER A 41 -2.47 6.79 -3.37
CA SER A 41 -1.64 7.88 -2.82
C SER A 41 -2.49 9.11 -2.47
N ARG A 42 -2.16 9.79 -1.36
CA ARG A 42 -2.79 11.04 -0.90
C ARG A 42 -1.73 12.01 -0.36
N GLN A 43 -1.79 13.27 -0.81
CA GLN A 43 -1.00 14.37 -0.24
C GLN A 43 -1.70 14.91 1.01
N ARG A 44 -1.30 14.41 2.18
CA ARG A 44 -1.87 14.79 3.49
C ARG A 44 -0.76 14.85 4.53
N VAL A 45 -1.10 15.20 5.77
CA VAL A 45 -0.15 15.32 6.89
C VAL A 45 -0.32 14.23 7.95
N TRP A 46 -1.27 13.31 7.75
CA TRP A 46 -1.59 12.25 8.71
C TRP A 46 -2.00 10.96 7.97
N GLY A 47 -1.49 9.83 8.45
CA GLY A 47 -1.79 8.50 7.93
C GLY A 47 -0.58 7.58 8.00
N VAL A 48 -0.66 6.44 7.30
CA VAL A 48 0.50 5.56 7.09
C VAL A 48 1.27 6.04 5.85
N PRO A 49 2.59 6.30 5.93
CA PRO A 49 3.37 6.73 4.78
C PRO A 49 3.44 5.63 3.72
N ILE A 50 3.65 6.03 2.46
CA ILE A 50 4.07 5.13 1.38
C ILE A 50 5.61 5.26 1.27
N PRO A 51 6.40 4.38 1.90
CA PRO A 51 7.82 4.61 2.09
C PRO A 51 8.61 4.17 0.85
N VAL A 52 8.59 5.00 -0.18
CA VAL A 52 9.29 4.75 -1.44
C VAL A 52 10.21 5.91 -1.80
N PHE A 53 11.28 5.58 -2.51
CA PHE A 53 12.19 6.56 -3.11
C PHE A 53 11.96 6.62 -4.61
N MET A 54 12.04 7.83 -5.18
CA MET A 54 11.97 8.06 -6.61
C MET A 54 13.34 8.49 -7.13
N SER A 55 13.82 7.87 -8.20
CA SER A 55 15.07 8.27 -8.84
C SER A 55 14.92 9.63 -9.51
N LYS A 56 15.79 10.60 -9.20
CA LYS A 56 15.78 11.90 -9.88
C LYS A 56 16.21 11.82 -11.35
N LYS A 57 16.88 10.73 -11.74
CA LYS A 57 17.39 10.52 -13.11
C LYS A 57 16.35 9.89 -14.03
N SER A 58 15.71 8.82 -13.57
CA SER A 58 14.75 8.06 -14.38
C SER A 58 13.29 8.41 -14.08
N ASN A 59 13.03 9.11 -12.97
CA ASN A 59 11.68 9.36 -12.45
C ASN A 59 10.90 8.07 -12.15
N GLU A 60 11.62 6.97 -11.90
CA GLU A 60 11.06 5.67 -11.54
C GLU A 60 11.20 5.41 -10.05
N VAL A 61 10.31 4.57 -9.52
CA VAL A 61 10.37 4.12 -8.13
C VAL A 61 11.56 3.17 -7.95
N LEU A 62 12.33 3.37 -6.89
CA LEU A 62 13.38 2.46 -6.48
C LEU A 62 12.76 1.15 -5.97
N VAL A 63 12.84 0.10 -6.79
CA VAL A 63 12.40 -1.25 -6.43
C VAL A 63 13.63 -2.08 -6.06
N ASP A 64 13.93 -2.14 -4.77
CA ASP A 64 15.05 -2.90 -4.22
C ASP A 64 14.66 -3.54 -2.88
N ASP A 65 14.85 -4.85 -2.77
CA ASP A 65 14.41 -5.63 -1.61
C ASP A 65 15.22 -5.30 -0.35
N GLU A 66 16.51 -4.97 -0.49
CA GLU A 66 17.39 -4.62 0.63
C GLU A 66 16.97 -3.28 1.24
N VAL A 67 16.71 -2.29 0.40
CA VAL A 67 16.18 -0.99 0.81
C VAL A 67 14.80 -1.16 1.46
N THR A 68 13.93 -1.96 0.85
CA THR A 68 12.58 -2.24 1.37
C THR A 68 12.62 -2.90 2.75
N GLU A 69 13.46 -3.90 2.95
CA GLU A 69 13.61 -4.58 4.24
C GLU A 69 14.22 -3.65 5.29
N ASN A 70 15.19 -2.82 4.91
CA ASN A 70 15.79 -1.85 5.80
C ASN A 70 14.75 -0.81 6.28
N ILE A 71 13.94 -0.27 5.37
CA ILE A 71 12.79 0.59 5.70
C ILE A 71 11.86 -0.13 6.69
N ALA A 72 11.44 -1.36 6.38
CA ALA A 72 10.53 -2.13 7.23
C ALA A 72 11.11 -2.39 8.63
N LYS A 73 12.42 -2.61 8.75
CA LYS A 73 13.12 -2.76 10.03
C LYS A 73 13.02 -1.48 10.89
N TYR A 74 13.24 -0.31 10.30
CA TYR A 74 13.10 0.95 11.03
C TYR A 74 11.65 1.25 11.43
N LEU A 75 10.69 1.06 10.51
CA LEU A 75 9.27 1.28 10.78
C LEU A 75 8.76 0.35 11.89
N ARG A 76 9.20 -0.91 11.92
CA ARG A 76 8.86 -1.84 13.02
C ARG A 76 9.43 -1.40 14.37
N LYS A 77 10.62 -0.81 14.39
CA LYS A 77 11.30 -0.41 15.63
C LYS A 77 10.82 0.94 16.18
N ARG A 78 10.50 1.89 15.30
CA ARG A 78 10.24 3.30 15.67
C ARG A 78 8.84 3.80 15.30
N GLY A 79 8.04 2.98 14.65
CA GLY A 79 6.73 3.38 14.13
C GLY A 79 6.81 4.09 12.78
N PRO A 80 5.66 4.42 12.18
CA PRO A 80 5.57 5.00 10.84
C PRO A 80 6.17 6.41 10.75
N ASP A 81 6.07 7.20 11.82
CA ASP A 81 6.53 8.59 11.85
C ASP A 81 8.03 8.72 11.64
N CYS A 82 8.79 7.65 11.95
CA CYS A 82 10.23 7.64 11.69
C CYS A 82 10.56 7.81 10.20
N TRP A 83 9.62 7.59 9.27
CA TRP A 83 9.85 7.89 7.86
C TRP A 83 10.14 9.37 7.62
N PHE A 84 9.55 10.27 8.40
CA PHE A 84 9.63 11.72 8.22
C PHE A 84 10.77 12.37 9.01
N GLU A 85 11.26 11.69 10.04
CA GLU A 85 12.27 12.23 10.96
C GLU A 85 13.70 11.88 10.55
N GLY A 86 14.67 12.74 10.86
CA GLY A 86 16.10 12.48 10.69
C GLY A 86 16.55 12.22 9.25
N ASP A 87 17.77 11.70 9.10
CA ASP A 87 18.40 11.47 7.79
C ASP A 87 17.79 10.28 7.04
N ALA A 88 17.37 10.50 5.79
CA ALA A 88 16.79 9.49 4.91
C ALA A 88 17.83 8.52 4.33
N GLN A 89 19.12 8.90 4.29
CA GLN A 89 20.21 8.04 3.80
C GLN A 89 20.28 6.70 4.53
N ARG A 90 19.90 6.69 5.82
CA ARG A 90 19.87 5.47 6.65
C ARG A 90 19.00 4.36 6.08
N PHE A 91 17.98 4.69 5.28
CA PHE A 91 17.09 3.73 4.64
C PHE A 91 17.71 3.15 3.36
N LEU A 92 18.51 3.96 2.65
CA LEU A 92 19.17 3.60 1.40
C LEU A 92 20.45 2.78 1.59
N GLY A 93 21.02 2.77 2.80
CA GLY A 93 22.27 2.07 3.09
C GLY A 93 23.47 2.75 2.42
N GLU A 94 24.48 1.98 2.04
CA GLU A 94 25.66 2.49 1.34
C GLU A 94 25.56 2.35 -0.20
N LYS A 95 24.62 1.52 -0.67
CA LYS A 95 24.44 1.19 -2.08
C LYS A 95 23.93 2.37 -2.91
N TYR A 96 23.13 3.23 -2.30
CA TYR A 96 22.50 4.37 -2.96
C TYR A 96 22.82 5.65 -2.22
N LYS A 97 22.87 6.76 -2.96
CA LYS A 97 23.14 8.10 -2.45
C LYS A 97 21.86 8.92 -2.43
N ILE A 98 21.48 9.50 -1.30
CA ILE A 98 20.23 10.25 -1.14
C ILE A 98 20.15 11.44 -2.11
N GLU A 99 21.27 11.96 -2.58
CA GLU A 99 21.31 13.04 -3.56
C GLU A 99 20.68 12.64 -4.91
N ASP A 100 20.76 11.36 -5.29
CA ASP A 100 20.20 10.82 -6.52
C ASP A 100 18.70 10.47 -6.40
N TYR A 101 18.14 10.51 -5.19
CA TYR A 101 16.76 10.07 -4.92
C TYR A 101 15.92 11.14 -4.23
N GLU A 102 14.62 11.10 -4.48
CA GLU A 102 13.61 11.89 -3.78
C GLU A 102 12.81 10.97 -2.85
N LYS A 103 12.71 11.35 -1.58
CA LYS A 103 11.91 10.61 -0.59
C LYS A 103 10.45 11.02 -0.74
N MET A 104 9.57 10.09 -1.09
CA MET A 104 8.15 10.38 -1.18
C MET A 104 7.54 10.64 0.20
N THR A 105 6.66 11.63 0.27
CA THR A 105 5.97 12.05 1.50
C THR A 105 4.47 11.75 1.46
N ASP A 106 4.01 11.09 0.41
CA ASP A 106 2.63 10.68 0.24
C ASP A 106 2.20 9.65 1.30
N PHE A 107 0.93 9.74 1.67
CA PHE A 107 0.29 8.83 2.60
C PHE A 107 -0.66 7.89 1.86
N VAL A 108 -0.85 6.71 2.41
CA VAL A 108 -1.78 5.73 1.88
C VAL A 108 -3.23 6.12 2.18
N GLU A 109 -4.11 5.81 1.23
CA GLU A 109 -5.55 5.99 1.36
C GLU A 109 -6.11 5.19 2.57
N VAL A 110 -7.03 5.81 3.33
CA VAL A 110 -7.49 5.28 4.63
C VAL A 110 -8.26 3.96 4.52
N TRP A 111 -9.03 3.75 3.45
CA TRP A 111 -9.70 2.47 3.20
C TRP A 111 -8.69 1.38 2.88
N PHE A 112 -7.62 1.70 2.17
CA PHE A 112 -6.56 0.73 1.89
C PHE A 112 -5.88 0.25 3.17
N ASP A 113 -5.50 1.16 4.06
CA ASP A 113 -4.95 0.83 5.37
C ASP A 113 -5.90 -0.07 6.19
N ARG A 114 -7.20 0.23 6.21
CA ARG A 114 -8.20 -0.60 6.89
C ARG A 114 -8.29 -2.01 6.29
N VAL A 115 -8.27 -2.14 4.97
CA VAL A 115 -8.31 -3.43 4.27
C VAL A 115 -7.09 -4.29 4.63
N LEU A 116 -5.91 -3.68 4.76
CA LEU A 116 -4.68 -4.38 5.17
C LEU A 116 -4.71 -4.84 6.64
N ARG A 117 -5.37 -4.08 7.52
CA ARG A 117 -5.47 -4.45 8.96
C ARG A 117 -6.40 -5.63 9.21
N MET A 118 -7.48 -5.77 8.44
CA MET A 118 -8.48 -6.83 8.64
C MET A 118 -7.87 -8.26 8.71
N PRO A 119 -7.04 -8.72 7.75
CA PRO A 119 -6.42 -10.04 7.85
C PRO A 119 -5.40 -10.14 8.98
N MET A 120 -4.77 -9.04 9.38
CA MET A 120 -3.83 -9.01 10.51
C MET A 120 -4.56 -9.22 11.84
N PHE A 121 -5.75 -8.64 12.00
CA PHE A 121 -6.62 -8.87 13.15
C PHE A 121 -7.08 -10.34 13.21
N LEU A 122 -7.61 -10.87 12.10
CA LEU A 122 -8.11 -12.24 12.03
C LEU A 122 -7.02 -13.31 12.22
N LYS A 123 -5.76 -13.00 11.86
CA LYS A 123 -4.62 -13.90 12.10
C LYS A 123 -4.06 -13.84 13.52
N LYS A 124 -4.30 -12.74 14.27
CA LYS A 124 -3.87 -12.62 15.68
C LYS A 124 -4.63 -13.54 16.63
N GLU A 125 -5.78 -14.10 16.22
CA GLU A 125 -6.53 -15.10 17.00
C GLU A 125 -6.03 -16.56 16.81
N LYS A 126 -4.90 -16.76 16.11
CA LYS A 126 -4.29 -18.09 15.89
C LYS A 126 -2.90 -18.26 16.53
N ILE A 127 -2.64 -17.60 17.65
CA ILE A 127 -1.48 -17.87 18.52
C ILE A 127 -2.00 -18.18 19.92
#